data_AF-A0A7W5B0C6-F1
#
_entry.id   AF-A0A7W5B0C6-F1
#
_cell.length_a   1.000
_cell.length_b   1.000
_cell.length_c   1.000
_cell.angle_alpha   90.00
_cell.angle_beta   90.00
_cell.angle_gamma   90.00
#
_symmetry.space_group_name_H-M   'P 1'
#
loop_
_entity.id
_entity.type
_entity.pdbx_description
1 polymer ?
#
loop_
_entity_poly.entity_id
_entity_poly.type
_entity_poly.pdbx_seq_one_letter_code
_entity_poly.pdbx_strand_id
1 'polypeptide(L)'
;MTNWKKACIAAAAAACLLAGTPAFAMAPDNTAAQPQTDRQPAAQEHEDFKDARKDWKAMRHDHAERRSQRLKEAAQYFGIKTEGKTDEQLRDELKKAREADPAKWNKFKAELKAKRLVRLQDEAKRLGIATEGKDAKALHEAIREKKKADCEKKKADGTSSATQAEVAPAPSSSAERRALPN
;
A
#
# COMPACT_ATOMS: atom_id res chain seq x y z
N MET A 1 -31.80 -39.10 -3.79
CA MET A 1 -30.91 -40.06 -3.10
C MET A 1 -30.28 -40.95 -4.15
N THR A 2 -28.97 -40.80 -4.42
CA THR A 2 -28.05 -41.74 -5.13
C THR A 2 -26.71 -40.97 -5.31
N ASN A 3 -25.79 -40.90 -4.35
CA ASN A 3 -24.84 -41.90 -3.85
C ASN A 3 -24.02 -42.62 -4.95
N TRP A 4 -22.90 -42.02 -5.36
CA TRP A 4 -21.77 -42.74 -5.95
C TRP A 4 -20.56 -42.65 -5.04
N LYS A 5 -20.11 -43.84 -4.62
CA LYS A 5 -19.10 -44.12 -3.62
C LYS A 5 -17.84 -44.63 -4.33
N LYS A 6 -16.67 -44.23 -3.79
CA LYS A 6 -15.39 -45.00 -3.70
C LYS A 6 -14.60 -45.16 -5.01
N ALA A 7 -13.28 -45.35 -5.03
CA ALA A 7 -12.13 -45.25 -4.11
C ALA A 7 -10.89 -45.75 -4.92
N CYS A 8 -9.68 -45.57 -4.38
CA CYS A 8 -8.40 -46.30 -4.57
C CYS A 8 -7.25 -45.27 -4.52
N ILE A 9 -6.44 -45.10 -3.45
CA ILE A 9 -5.51 -45.97 -2.70
C ILE A 9 -4.15 -46.19 -3.40
N ALA A 10 -3.09 -46.06 -2.57
CA ALA A 10 -1.67 -46.43 -2.69
C ALA A 10 -0.76 -45.35 -3.33
N ALA A 11 0.17 -44.68 -2.63
CA ALA A 11 1.25 -45.09 -1.72
C ALA A 11 2.42 -45.81 -2.42
N ALA A 12 3.58 -45.14 -2.49
CA ALA A 12 4.89 -45.77 -2.58
C ALA A 12 5.95 -44.84 -1.99
N ALA A 13 6.68 -45.38 -1.00
CA ALA A 13 7.84 -44.79 -0.34
C ALA A 13 9.12 -45.08 -1.14
N ALA A 14 10.17 -44.26 -0.96
CA ALA A 14 11.56 -44.74 -0.98
C ALA A 14 12.51 -43.64 -0.46
N ALA A 15 13.20 -43.96 0.63
CA ALA A 15 14.35 -43.24 1.16
C ALA A 15 15.62 -43.63 0.42
N CYS A 16 16.58 -42.72 0.27
CA CYS A 16 18.01 -43.01 0.16
C CYS A 16 18.83 -41.82 0.67
N LEU A 17 19.37 -41.96 1.88
CA LEU A 17 20.57 -41.28 2.37
C LEU A 17 21.78 -41.78 1.56
N LEU A 18 22.74 -40.90 1.23
CA LEU A 18 24.17 -41.23 1.23
C LEU A 18 25.04 -39.97 1.07
N ALA A 19 26.14 -40.00 1.82
CA ALA A 19 27.09 -38.94 2.12
C ALA A 19 28.01 -38.57 0.94
N GLY A 20 28.67 -37.42 1.07
CA GLY A 20 29.82 -37.09 0.23
C GLY A 20 30.30 -35.66 0.39
N THR A 21 31.04 -35.36 1.47
CA THR A 21 31.88 -34.16 1.55
C THR A 21 33.18 -34.40 0.77
N PRO A 22 33.55 -33.58 -0.21
CA PRO A 22 34.95 -33.48 -0.60
C PRO A 22 35.64 -32.46 0.29
N ALA A 23 36.52 -32.97 1.15
CA ALA A 23 37.60 -32.21 1.75
C ALA A 23 38.55 -31.76 0.62
N PHE A 24 38.58 -30.45 0.33
CA PHE A 24 39.63 -29.86 -0.47
C PHE A 24 40.60 -29.14 0.48
N ALA A 25 41.70 -29.83 0.79
CA ALA A 25 42.89 -29.24 1.36
C ALA A 25 43.86 -28.97 0.21
N MET A 26 44.13 -27.69 -0.09
CA MET A 26 45.29 -27.28 -0.86
C MET A 26 45.79 -25.94 -0.32
N ALA A 27 47.00 -25.98 0.22
CA ALA A 27 47.85 -24.85 0.56
C ALA A 27 49.11 -24.94 -0.34
N PRO A 28 50.04 -23.97 -0.32
CA PRO A 28 49.96 -22.52 -0.17
C PRO A 28 50.59 -21.82 -1.41
N ASP A 29 50.91 -20.53 -1.27
CA ASP A 29 51.67 -19.66 -2.19
C ASP A 29 50.87 -18.92 -3.28
N ASN A 30 50.31 -17.77 -2.88
CA ASN A 30 50.43 -16.58 -3.72
C ASN A 30 50.48 -15.30 -2.88
N THR A 31 51.69 -14.74 -2.82
CA THR A 31 51.95 -13.34 -2.51
C THR A 31 51.33 -12.46 -3.61
N ALA A 32 50.15 -11.90 -3.36
CA ALA A 32 49.70 -10.68 -4.02
C ALA A 32 48.55 -10.05 -3.22
N ALA A 33 48.84 -8.91 -2.60
CA ALA A 33 47.94 -7.80 -2.30
C ALA A 33 46.52 -8.16 -1.82
N GLN A 34 46.35 -8.18 -0.50
CA GLN A 34 45.06 -7.91 0.12
C GLN A 34 44.68 -6.45 -0.21
N PRO A 35 43.59 -6.14 -0.93
CA PRO A 35 42.93 -4.87 -0.71
C PRO A 35 42.31 -4.95 0.68
N GLN A 36 42.92 -4.22 1.62
CA GLN A 36 42.22 -3.83 2.83
C GLN A 36 41.00 -3.03 2.38
N THR A 37 39.85 -3.70 2.27
CA THR A 37 38.59 -2.99 2.46
C THR A 37 38.59 -2.52 3.89
N ASP A 38 39.14 -1.32 4.09
CA ASP A 38 38.72 -0.41 5.14
C ASP A 38 37.21 -0.22 4.99
N ARG A 39 36.46 -1.15 5.55
CA ARG A 39 35.04 -0.94 5.81
C ARG A 39 34.98 -0.01 7.01
N GLN A 40 35.21 1.27 6.74
CA GLN A 40 34.64 2.34 7.54
C GLN A 40 33.13 2.06 7.63
N PRO A 41 32.54 1.84 8.81
CA PRO A 41 31.10 2.04 8.95
C PRO A 41 30.88 3.55 8.98
N ALA A 42 31.01 4.18 7.81
CA ALA A 42 30.56 5.54 7.62
C ALA A 42 29.05 5.54 7.83
N ALA A 43 28.65 6.16 8.93
CA ALA A 43 27.29 6.36 9.36
C ALA A 43 26.46 7.02 8.24
N GLN A 44 25.80 6.21 7.42
CA GLN A 44 24.84 6.66 6.40
C GLN A 44 23.86 5.55 6.01
N GLU A 45 23.48 4.69 6.96
CA GLU A 45 22.41 3.69 6.76
C GLU A 45 21.53 3.60 8.02
N HIS A 46 20.91 4.72 8.44
CA HIS A 46 19.98 4.69 9.58
C HIS A 46 18.91 5.79 9.57
N GLU A 47 18.46 6.26 8.39
CA GLU A 47 17.31 7.18 8.31
C GLU A 47 16.13 6.61 7.49
N ASP A 48 16.38 5.86 6.40
CA ASP A 48 15.30 5.30 5.56
C ASP A 48 14.38 4.31 6.31
N PHE A 49 14.89 3.57 7.30
CA PHE A 49 14.07 2.62 8.08
C PHE A 49 13.15 3.31 9.10
N LYS A 50 13.52 4.50 9.60
CA LYS A 50 12.71 5.23 10.58
C LYS A 50 11.52 5.91 9.92
N ASP A 51 11.69 6.44 8.72
CA ASP A 51 10.60 7.09 7.99
C ASP A 51 9.60 6.08 7.43
N ALA A 52 10.06 4.90 6.97
CA ALA A 52 9.19 3.77 6.66
C ALA A 52 8.35 3.31 7.89
N ARG A 53 8.91 3.38 9.11
CA ARG A 53 8.20 3.04 10.35
C ARG A 53 7.14 4.07 10.73
N LYS A 54 7.39 5.36 10.48
CA LYS A 54 6.42 6.44 10.71
C LYS A 54 5.24 6.32 9.75
N ASP A 55 5.50 6.05 8.48
CA ASP A 55 4.47 5.85 7.45
C ASP A 55 3.56 4.66 7.76
N TRP A 56 4.13 3.55 8.23
CA TRP A 56 3.33 2.40 8.64
C TRP A 56 2.45 2.67 9.87
N LYS A 57 2.97 3.46 10.83
CA LYS A 57 2.19 3.85 12.02
C LYS A 57 1.05 4.78 11.64
N ALA A 58 1.29 5.78 10.78
CA ALA A 58 0.25 6.67 10.27
C ALA A 58 -0.83 5.88 9.50
N MET A 59 -0.43 4.94 8.64
CA MET A 59 -1.36 4.07 7.93
C MET A 59 -2.20 3.19 8.87
N ARG A 60 -1.59 2.67 9.95
CA ARG A 60 -2.31 1.90 10.99
C ARG A 60 -3.36 2.75 11.71
N HIS A 61 -3.05 4.01 12.03
CA HIS A 61 -4.01 4.92 12.65
C HIS A 61 -5.17 5.24 11.70
N ASP A 62 -4.90 5.57 10.44
CA ASP A 62 -5.93 5.80 9.43
C ASP A 62 -6.83 4.55 9.23
N HIS A 63 -6.26 3.35 9.25
CA HIS A 63 -7.04 2.12 9.22
C HIS A 63 -7.92 1.94 10.47
N ALA A 64 -7.42 2.29 11.65
CA ALA A 64 -8.18 2.22 12.90
C ALA A 64 -9.34 3.22 12.91
N GLU A 65 -9.11 4.45 12.46
CA GLU A 65 -10.13 5.49 12.37
C GLU A 65 -11.22 5.14 11.35
N ARG A 66 -10.84 4.70 10.14
CA ARG A 66 -11.82 4.25 9.15
C ARG A 66 -12.62 3.04 9.65
N ARG A 67 -12.02 2.19 10.47
CA ARG A 67 -12.71 1.06 11.10
C ARG A 67 -13.70 1.53 12.16
N SER A 68 -13.30 2.45 13.04
CA SER A 68 -14.16 2.97 14.10
C SER A 68 -15.35 3.76 13.52
N GLN A 69 -15.14 4.54 12.46
CA GLN A 69 -16.22 5.22 11.74
C GLN A 69 -17.25 4.22 11.20
N ARG A 70 -16.81 3.14 10.53
CA ARG A 70 -17.73 2.10 10.03
C ARG A 70 -18.48 1.37 11.14
N LEU A 71 -17.85 1.19 12.30
CA LEU A 71 -18.52 0.62 13.47
C LEU A 71 -19.59 1.55 14.01
N LYS A 72 -19.32 2.85 14.07
CA LYS A 72 -20.32 3.86 14.48
C LYS A 72 -21.48 3.94 13.49
N GLU A 73 -21.21 3.95 12.19
CA GLU A 73 -22.26 3.91 11.15
C GLU A 73 -23.15 2.67 11.28
N ALA A 74 -22.54 1.49 11.47
CA ALA A 74 -23.29 0.26 11.69
C ALA A 74 -24.09 0.34 13.01
N ALA A 75 -23.46 0.76 14.11
CA ALA A 75 -24.13 0.89 15.41
C ALA A 75 -25.34 1.81 15.33
N GLN A 76 -25.22 2.97 14.69
CA GLN A 76 -26.34 3.89 14.45
C GLN A 76 -27.48 3.21 13.65
N TYR A 77 -27.15 2.46 12.60
CA TYR A 77 -28.14 1.72 11.81
C TYR A 77 -28.88 0.65 12.63
N PHE A 78 -28.21 0.04 13.60
CA PHE A 78 -28.80 -0.94 14.53
C PHE A 78 -29.42 -0.30 15.78
N GLY A 79 -29.36 1.03 15.94
CA GLY A 79 -29.88 1.73 17.11
C GLY A 79 -29.04 1.52 18.37
N ILE A 80 -27.79 1.09 18.23
CA ILE A 80 -26.84 0.92 19.33
C ILE A 80 -26.23 2.27 19.68
N LYS A 81 -26.30 2.65 20.96
CA LYS A 81 -25.73 3.91 21.46
C LYS A 81 -24.21 3.90 21.33
N THR A 82 -23.64 4.86 20.59
CA THR A 82 -22.19 4.96 20.29
C THR A 82 -21.40 5.84 21.27
N GLU A 83 -22.09 6.57 22.15
CA GLU A 83 -21.46 7.49 23.10
C GLU A 83 -20.95 6.73 24.33
N GLY A 84 -19.68 6.92 24.67
CA GLY A 84 -19.05 6.32 25.86
C GLY A 84 -18.71 4.83 25.74
N LYS A 85 -18.97 4.18 24.61
CA LYS A 85 -18.59 2.77 24.37
C LYS A 85 -17.24 2.67 23.68
N THR A 86 -16.48 1.63 24.03
CA THR A 86 -15.24 1.31 23.32
C THR A 86 -15.53 0.63 21.98
N ASP A 87 -14.60 0.72 21.03
CA ASP A 87 -14.73 0.06 19.72
C ASP A 87 -14.94 -1.46 19.87
N GLU A 88 -14.37 -2.09 20.89
CA GLU A 88 -14.51 -3.53 21.16
C GLU A 88 -15.94 -3.86 21.61
N GLN A 89 -16.49 -3.10 22.55
CA GLN A 89 -17.88 -3.27 23.00
C GLN A 89 -18.87 -3.09 21.85
N LEU A 90 -18.66 -2.06 21.01
CA LEU A 90 -19.48 -1.85 19.81
C LEU A 90 -19.42 -3.04 18.85
N ARG A 91 -18.25 -3.67 18.70
CA ARG A 91 -18.11 -4.86 17.83
C ARG A 91 -18.86 -6.06 18.38
N ASP A 92 -18.82 -6.29 19.68
CA ASP A 92 -19.51 -7.42 20.29
C ASP A 92 -21.02 -7.24 20.25
N GLU A 93 -21.51 -6.03 20.52
CA GLU A 93 -22.93 -5.72 20.39
C GLU A 93 -23.41 -5.81 18.93
N LEU A 94 -22.63 -5.32 17.98
CA LEU A 94 -22.93 -5.47 16.55
C LEU A 94 -22.91 -6.93 16.10
N LYS A 95 -22.01 -7.74 16.67
CA LYS A 95 -21.97 -9.18 16.38
C LYS A 95 -23.24 -9.86 16.88
N LYS A 96 -23.69 -9.55 18.10
CA LYS A 96 -24.98 -10.03 18.65
C LYS A 96 -26.16 -9.54 17.81
N ALA A 97 -26.20 -8.27 17.42
CA ALA A 97 -27.26 -7.73 16.57
C ALA A 97 -27.29 -8.38 15.19
N ARG A 98 -26.12 -8.71 14.62
CA ARG A 98 -26.01 -9.46 13.36
C ARG A 98 -26.52 -10.90 13.50
N GLU A 99 -26.25 -11.55 14.63
CA GLU A 99 -26.72 -12.92 14.90
C GLU A 99 -28.22 -12.97 15.19
N ALA A 100 -28.76 -11.94 15.86
CA ALA A 100 -30.19 -11.78 16.08
C ALA A 100 -30.95 -11.49 14.77
N ASP A 101 -30.47 -10.54 13.96
CA ASP A 101 -31.15 -10.08 12.75
C ASP A 101 -30.24 -10.13 11.50
N PRO A 102 -29.92 -11.33 10.97
CA PRO A 102 -29.09 -11.47 9.78
C PRO A 102 -29.73 -10.81 8.55
N ALA A 103 -31.06 -10.77 8.47
CA ALA A 103 -31.79 -10.10 7.40
C ALA A 103 -31.56 -8.58 7.40
N LYS A 104 -31.59 -7.93 8.58
CA LYS A 104 -31.32 -6.49 8.72
C LYS A 104 -29.88 -6.16 8.35
N TRP A 105 -28.92 -7.02 8.74
CA TRP A 105 -27.52 -6.92 8.34
C TRP A 105 -27.29 -7.06 6.83
N ASN A 106 -28.01 -7.96 6.18
CA ASN A 106 -27.92 -8.12 4.73
C ASN A 106 -28.49 -6.91 3.98
N LYS A 107 -29.60 -6.32 4.46
CA LYS A 107 -30.14 -5.05 3.92
C LYS A 107 -29.13 -3.90 4.04
N PHE A 108 -28.53 -3.73 5.22
CA PHE A 108 -27.48 -2.74 5.44
C PHE A 108 -26.30 -2.90 4.47
N LYS A 109 -25.82 -4.14 4.29
CA LYS A 109 -24.76 -4.44 3.33
C LYS A 109 -25.15 -4.17 1.89
N ALA A 110 -26.40 -4.47 1.52
CA ALA A 110 -26.92 -4.19 0.17
C ALA A 110 -26.93 -2.68 -0.10
N GLU A 111 -27.39 -1.89 0.86
CA GLU A 111 -27.40 -0.43 0.77
C GLU A 111 -25.98 0.16 0.65
N LEU A 112 -25.04 -0.31 1.48
CA LEU A 112 -23.63 0.10 1.37
C LEU A 112 -23.00 -0.28 0.04
N LYS A 113 -23.33 -1.45 -0.50
CA LYS A 113 -22.87 -1.88 -1.83
C LYS A 113 -23.45 -0.99 -2.93
N ALA A 114 -24.74 -0.66 -2.87
CA ALA A 114 -25.38 0.25 -3.81
C ALA A 114 -24.73 1.64 -3.77
N LYS A 115 -24.53 2.21 -2.58
CA LYS A 115 -23.83 3.49 -2.39
C LYS A 115 -22.41 3.46 -2.95
N ARG A 116 -21.68 2.35 -2.77
CA ARG A 116 -20.35 2.17 -3.34
C ARG A 116 -20.39 2.09 -4.87
N LEU A 117 -21.37 1.41 -5.44
CA LEU A 117 -21.53 1.28 -6.89
C LEU A 117 -21.78 2.65 -7.54
N VAL A 118 -22.67 3.47 -6.97
CA VAL A 118 -22.91 4.84 -7.44
C VAL A 118 -21.61 5.66 -7.43
N ARG A 119 -20.87 5.65 -6.32
CA ARG A 119 -19.56 6.33 -6.23
C ARG A 119 -18.57 5.85 -7.29
N LEU A 120 -18.52 4.55 -7.56
CA LEU A 120 -17.65 4.00 -8.61
C LEU A 120 -18.09 4.47 -9.99
N GLN A 121 -19.39 4.53 -10.28
CA GLN A 121 -19.89 5.06 -11.54
C GLN A 121 -19.54 6.54 -11.70
N ASP A 122 -19.66 7.34 -10.65
CA ASP A 122 -19.29 8.76 -10.68
C ASP A 122 -17.77 8.94 -10.89
N GLU A 123 -16.94 8.13 -10.22
CA GLU A 123 -15.50 8.13 -10.45
C GLU A 123 -15.13 7.69 -11.88
N ALA A 124 -15.80 6.66 -12.40
CA ALA A 124 -15.60 6.19 -13.77
C ALA A 124 -15.97 7.27 -14.80
N LYS A 125 -17.13 7.93 -14.64
CA LYS A 125 -17.55 9.06 -15.48
C LYS A 125 -16.52 10.20 -15.45
N ARG A 126 -16.02 10.55 -14.28
CA ARG A 126 -14.99 11.59 -14.12
C ARG A 126 -13.68 11.24 -14.82
N LEU A 127 -13.35 9.95 -14.89
CA LEU A 127 -12.15 9.45 -15.57
C LEU A 127 -12.39 9.11 -17.07
N GLY A 128 -13.60 9.35 -17.59
CA GLY A 128 -13.96 9.03 -18.97
C GLY A 128 -14.09 7.53 -19.27
N ILE A 129 -14.34 6.71 -18.25
CA ILE A 129 -14.50 5.26 -18.39
C ILE A 129 -15.99 4.95 -18.61
N ALA A 130 -16.32 4.25 -19.70
CA ALA A 130 -17.69 3.80 -19.96
C ALA A 130 -18.21 2.92 -18.82
N THR A 131 -19.38 3.27 -18.26
CA THR A 131 -20.01 2.59 -17.11
C THR A 131 -21.07 1.56 -17.49
N GLU A 132 -21.46 1.50 -18.75
CA GLU A 132 -22.56 0.65 -19.22
C GLU A 132 -22.16 -0.83 -19.21
N GLY A 133 -22.99 -1.66 -18.57
CA GLY A 133 -22.83 -3.12 -18.53
C GLY A 133 -21.70 -3.65 -17.65
N LYS A 134 -20.91 -2.79 -16.99
CA LYS A 134 -19.78 -3.24 -16.16
C LYS A 134 -20.20 -3.53 -14.73
N ASP A 135 -19.75 -4.67 -14.23
CA ASP A 135 -19.92 -5.05 -12.83
C ASP A 135 -19.06 -4.18 -11.89
N ALA A 136 -19.44 -4.06 -10.63
CA ALA A 136 -18.78 -3.16 -9.67
C ALA A 136 -17.27 -3.46 -9.51
N LYS A 137 -16.87 -4.74 -9.63
CA LYS A 137 -15.45 -5.13 -9.61
C LYS A 137 -14.72 -4.64 -10.84
N ALA A 138 -15.28 -4.85 -12.03
CA ALA A 138 -14.71 -4.42 -13.30
C ALA A 138 -14.57 -2.88 -13.36
N LEU A 139 -15.56 -2.14 -12.86
CA LEU A 139 -15.46 -0.68 -12.72
C LEU A 139 -14.29 -0.27 -11.80
N HIS A 140 -14.15 -0.94 -10.66
CA HIS A 140 -13.09 -0.64 -9.72
C HIS A 140 -11.69 -0.90 -10.30
N GLU A 141 -11.52 -2.01 -11.02
CA GLU A 141 -10.28 -2.36 -11.70
C GLU A 141 -9.94 -1.34 -12.80
N ALA A 142 -10.89 -1.02 -13.67
CA ALA A 142 -10.69 -0.02 -14.72
C ALA A 142 -10.31 1.36 -14.15
N ILE A 143 -10.97 1.80 -13.07
CA ILE A 143 -10.63 3.05 -12.36
C ILE A 143 -9.20 2.98 -11.81
N ARG A 144 -8.82 1.85 -11.22
CA ARG A 144 -7.49 1.65 -10.64
C ARG A 144 -6.41 1.67 -11.71
N GLU A 145 -6.62 0.97 -12.82
CA GLU A 145 -5.71 0.97 -13.97
C GLU A 145 -5.55 2.36 -14.55
N LYS A 146 -6.66 3.10 -14.72
CA LYS A 146 -6.59 4.47 -15.22
C LYS A 146 -5.80 5.39 -14.28
N LYS A 147 -6.05 5.31 -12.96
CA LYS A 147 -5.26 6.05 -11.96
C LYS A 147 -3.78 5.66 -11.95
N LYS A 148 -3.47 4.38 -12.20
CA LYS A 148 -2.08 3.90 -12.33
C LYS A 148 -1.41 4.46 -13.59
N ALA A 149 -2.09 4.40 -14.73
CA ALA A 149 -1.57 4.98 -15.97
C ALA A 149 -1.34 6.50 -15.84
N ASP A 150 -2.25 7.22 -15.17
CA ASP A 150 -2.10 8.66 -14.94
C ASP A 150 -0.93 8.97 -13.98
N CYS A 151 -0.67 8.10 -13.00
CA CYS A 151 0.49 8.26 -12.11
C CYS A 151 1.81 7.90 -12.80
N GLU A 152 1.82 6.92 -13.69
CA GLU A 152 2.98 6.56 -14.52
C GLU A 152 3.30 7.70 -15.50
N LYS A 153 2.31 8.31 -16.15
CA LYS A 153 2.49 9.50 -17.00
C LYS A 153 3.05 10.68 -16.22
N LYS A 154 2.48 11.00 -15.05
CA LYS A 154 3.02 12.06 -14.17
C LYS A 154 4.46 11.80 -13.73
N LYS A 155 4.84 10.54 -13.52
CA LYS A 155 6.23 10.18 -13.19
C LYS A 155 7.16 10.36 -14.39
N ALA A 156 6.70 10.05 -15.60
CA ALA A 156 7.46 10.27 -16.84
C ALA A 156 7.65 11.77 -17.14
N ASP A 157 6.59 12.58 -16.94
CA ASP A 157 6.63 14.03 -17.18
C ASP A 157 7.35 14.80 -16.04
N GLY A 158 7.38 14.23 -14.83
CA GLY A 158 7.99 14.81 -13.63
C GLY A 158 9.51 14.72 -13.53
N THR A 159 10.19 14.03 -14.46
CA THR A 159 11.67 13.95 -14.52
C THR A 159 12.28 14.94 -15.53
N SER A 160 11.47 15.75 -16.24
CA SER A 160 11.98 16.71 -17.24
C SER A 160 11.46 18.16 -17.05
N SER A 161 11.47 18.67 -15.82
CA SER A 161 11.34 20.13 -15.59
C SER A 161 12.27 20.67 -14.50
N ALA A 162 13.47 20.09 -14.38
CA ALA A 162 14.57 20.67 -13.58
C ALA A 162 15.80 20.87 -14.48
N THR A 163 15.68 21.67 -15.55
CA THR A 163 16.82 22.28 -16.29
C THR A 163 16.30 23.26 -17.34
N GLN A 164 15.97 24.48 -16.91
CA GLN A 164 16.16 25.68 -17.73
C GLN A 164 16.06 26.92 -16.83
N ALA A 165 17.21 27.29 -16.27
CA ALA A 165 17.54 28.65 -15.86
C ALA A 165 19.07 28.72 -15.71
N GLU A 166 19.78 28.64 -16.84
CA GLU A 166 21.17 29.09 -16.92
C GLU A 166 21.29 30.15 -18.02
N VAL A 167 22.04 31.20 -17.68
CA VAL A 167 22.68 32.23 -18.51
C VAL A 167 21.80 33.37 -19.05
N ALA A 168 21.73 34.46 -18.26
CA ALA A 168 21.77 35.80 -18.83
C ALA A 168 23.18 36.40 -18.55
N PRO A 169 23.96 36.77 -19.58
CA PRO A 169 25.28 37.35 -19.40
C PRO A 169 25.19 38.82 -18.98
N ALA A 170 26.09 39.20 -18.07
CA ALA A 170 26.30 40.59 -17.65
C ALA A 170 26.64 41.50 -18.85
N PRO A 171 26.31 42.80 -18.73
CA PRO A 171 27.29 43.81 -19.10
C PRO A 171 27.55 44.80 -17.96
N SER A 172 28.83 44.86 -17.57
CA SER A 172 29.60 46.08 -17.32
C SER A 172 28.83 47.39 -17.06
N SER A 173 28.95 47.91 -15.84
CA SER A 173 29.11 49.35 -15.63
C SER A 173 29.89 49.62 -14.34
N SER A 174 31.18 49.90 -14.50
CA SER A 174 31.93 50.77 -13.59
C SER A 174 31.24 52.14 -13.47
N ALA A 175 31.59 52.85 -12.39
CA ALA A 175 31.14 54.19 -11.98
C ALA A 175 29.88 54.15 -11.08
N GLU A 176 29.78 54.81 -9.93
CA GLU A 176 30.55 55.93 -9.42
C GLU A 176 30.36 56.08 -7.91
N ARG A 177 31.32 56.72 -7.26
CA ARG A 177 31.37 57.09 -5.85
C ARG A 177 30.25 58.06 -5.47
N ARG A 178 29.73 57.93 -4.25
CA ARG A 178 29.47 58.98 -3.23
C ARG A 178 28.51 58.40 -2.18
N ALA A 179 28.96 58.11 -0.96
CA ALA A 179 29.10 59.07 0.14
C ALA A 179 27.76 59.69 0.59
N LEU A 180 27.40 59.32 1.83
CA LEU A 180 26.45 59.82 2.85
C LEU A 180 25.81 61.22 2.63
N PRO A 181 24.58 61.46 3.14
CA PRO A 181 24.36 61.89 4.55
C PRO A 181 23.16 61.17 5.23
N ASN A 182 23.06 61.08 6.56
CA ASN A 182 22.99 62.14 7.58
C ASN A 182 23.48 61.62 8.94
#